data_AF-A0A639BY36-F1
#
_entry.id   AF-A0A639BY36-F1
#
_cell.length_a   1.000
_cell.length_b   1.000
_cell.length_c   1.000
_cell.angle_alpha   90.00
_cell.angle_beta   90.00
_cell.angle_gamma   90.00
#
_symmetry.space_group_name_H-M   'P 1'
#
loop_
_entity.id
_entity.type
_entity.pdbx_description
1 polymer ?
#
loop_
_entity_poly.entity_id
_entity_poly.type
_entity_poly.pdbx_seq_one_letter_code
_entity_poly.pdbx_strand_id
1 'polypeptide(L)' 'MKNKITIDNLRWDFAKFIFGFCTFLFILPSLCNNTPVSEVWYFGRGIGMILLIFANTVNGSIFLGKLLSYLEQKKQ' A
#
# COMPACT_ATOMS: atom_id res chain seq x y z
N MET A 1 -0.95 -2.35 29.07
CA MET A 1 -1.02 -3.65 28.37
C MET A 1 -0.34 -3.50 27.02
N LYS A 2 0.77 -4.20 26.75
CA LYS A 2 1.34 -4.24 25.38
C LYS A 2 0.30 -4.94 24.51
N ASN A 3 -0.27 -4.25 23.51
CA ASN A 3 -1.10 -4.90 22.49
C ASN A 3 -0.25 -6.00 21.85
N LYS A 4 -0.58 -7.26 22.15
CA LYS A 4 0.13 -8.42 21.60
C LYS A 4 -0.14 -8.43 20.10
N ILE A 5 0.89 -8.21 19.30
CA ILE A 5 0.75 -8.25 17.85
C ILE A 5 0.63 -9.72 17.48
N THR A 6 -0.47 -10.10 16.83
CA THR A 6 -0.67 -11.47 16.35
C THR A 6 -0.16 -11.60 14.93
N ILE A 7 0.24 -12.81 14.54
CA ILE A 7 0.61 -13.14 13.15
C ILE A 7 -0.53 -12.82 12.19
N ASP A 8 -1.79 -13.04 12.60
CA ASP A 8 -2.95 -12.79 11.75
C ASP A 8 -3.14 -11.31 11.43
N ASN A 9 -2.92 -10.41 12.41
CA ASN A 9 -2.93 -8.98 12.16
C ASN A 9 -1.83 -8.58 11.18
N LEU A 10 -0.62 -9.14 11.35
CA LEU A 10 0.51 -8.86 10.49
C LEU A 10 0.30 -9.34 9.05
N ARG A 11 -0.31 -10.52 8.86
CA ARG A 11 -0.70 -11.06 7.56
C ARG A 11 -1.70 -10.15 6.84
N TRP A 12 -2.68 -9.62 7.57
CA TRP A 12 -3.64 -8.67 7.01
C TRP A 12 -3.00 -7.36 6.60
N ASP A 13 -2.08 -6.82 7.40
CA ASP A 13 -1.36 -5.60 7.06
C ASP A 13 -0.44 -5.81 5.84
N PHE A 14 0.23 -6.96 5.76
CA PHE A 14 1.00 -7.35 4.58
C PHE A 14 0.13 -7.48 3.32
N ALA A 15 -1.03 -8.13 3.43
CA ALA A 15 -1.97 -8.28 2.32
C ALA A 15 -2.45 -6.92 1.79
N LYS A 16 -2.75 -5.97 2.68
CA LYS A 16 -3.12 -4.59 2.29
C LYS A 16 -1.99 -3.87 1.56
N PHE A 17 -0.76 -4.01 2.04
CA PHE A 17 0.42 -3.44 1.38
C PHE A 17 0.64 -4.04 -0.01
N ILE A 18 0.64 -5.38 -0.13
CA ILE A 18 0.81 -6.05 -1.42
C ILE A 18 -0.33 -5.70 -2.38
N PHE A 19 -1.58 -5.66 -1.92
CA PHE A 19 -2.71 -5.27 -2.74
C PHE A 19 -2.55 -3.85 -3.31
N GLY A 20 -2.17 -2.88 -2.47
CA GLY A 20 -1.88 -1.52 -2.89
C GLY A 20 -0.75 -1.45 -3.92
N PHE A 21 0.32 -2.21 -3.69
CA PHE A 21 1.46 -2.28 -4.61
C PHE A 21 1.10 -2.89 -5.97
N CYS A 22 0.39 -4.02 -5.96
CA CYS A 22 -0.09 -4.64 -7.18
C CYS A 22 -1.03 -3.71 -7.95
N THR A 23 -1.96 -3.06 -7.26
CA THR A 23 -2.89 -2.09 -7.88
C THR A 23 -2.14 -0.96 -8.56
N PHE A 24 -1.10 -0.41 -7.90
CA PHE A 24 -0.23 0.59 -8.50
C PHE A 24 0.46 0.08 -9.78
N LEU A 25 1.07 -1.12 -9.73
CA LEU A 25 1.72 -1.72 -10.90
C LEU A 25 0.77 -1.99 -12.06
N PHE A 26 -0.49 -2.36 -11.79
CA PHE A 26 -1.51 -2.56 -12.81
C PHE A 26 -1.95 -1.25 -13.46
N ILE A 27 -2.03 -0.16 -12.68
CA ILE A 27 -2.49 1.13 -13.17
C ILE A 27 -1.37 1.90 -13.89
N LEU A 28 -0.12 1.69 -13.50
CA LEU A 28 1.04 2.44 -14.03
C LEU A 28 1.14 2.40 -15.58
N PRO A 29 0.98 1.26 -16.27
CA PRO A 29 0.98 1.23 -17.74
C PRO A 29 -0.13 2.07 -18.38
N SER A 30 -1.26 2.26 -17.69
CA SER A 30 -2.41 3.01 -18.21
C SER A 30 -2.13 4.52 -18.37
N LEU A 31 -1.09 5.03 -17.72
CA LEU A 31 -0.64 6.41 -17.85
C LEU A 31 0.29 6.65 -19.04
N CYS A 32 1.06 5.62 -19.41
CA CYS A 32 1.92 5.67 -20.59
C CYS A 32 1.12 5.46 -21.89
N ASN A 33 -0.19 5.19 -21.80
CA ASN A 33 -1.03 4.95 -22.94
C ASN A 33 -1.48 6.28 -23.57
N ASN A 34 -0.96 6.58 -24.76
CA ASN A 34 -1.24 7.80 -25.54
C ASN A 34 -2.63 7.84 -26.19
N THR A 35 -3.54 6.93 -25.83
CA THR A 35 -4.95 7.03 -26.25
C THR A 35 -5.50 8.39 -25.85
N PRO A 36 -6.14 9.13 -26.78
CA PRO A 36 -6.77 10.40 -26.46
C PRO A 36 -7.86 10.17 -25.41
N VAL A 37 -7.62 10.68 -24.21
CA VAL A 37 -8.54 10.70 -23.07
C VAL A 37 -8.85 12.16 -22.72
N SER A 38 -10.01 12.42 -22.15
CA SER A 38 -10.35 13.78 -21.72
C SER A 38 -9.39 14.28 -20.64
N GLU A 39 -9.16 15.59 -20.59
CA GLU A 39 -8.27 16.22 -19.61
C GLU A 39 -8.68 15.91 -18.16
N VAL A 40 -9.99 15.87 -17.90
CA VAL A 40 -10.56 15.50 -16.60
C VAL A 40 -10.17 14.07 -16.21
N TRP A 41 -10.21 13.14 -17.16
CA TRP A 41 -9.85 11.75 -16.93
C TRP A 41 -8.35 11.56 -16.70
N TYR A 42 -7.52 12.29 -17.45
CA TYR A 42 -6.08 12.32 -17.24
C TYR A 42 -5.71 12.86 -15.84
N PHE A 43 -6.33 13.97 -15.44
CA PHE A 43 -6.12 14.56 -14.11
C PHE A 43 -6.60 13.64 -12.99
N GLY A 44 -7.77 13.01 -13.16
CA GLY A 44 -8.31 12.02 -12.22
C GLY A 44 -7.39 10.82 -12.03
N ARG A 45 -6.77 10.30 -13.12
CA ARG A 45 -5.75 9.24 -13.05
C ARG A 45 -4.51 9.69 -12.27
N GLY A 46 -4.04 10.91 -12.50
CA GLY A 46 -2.90 11.49 -11.79
C GLY A 46 -3.14 11.57 -10.28
N ILE A 47 -4.29 12.13 -9.86
CA ILE A 47 -4.68 12.18 -8.44
C ILE A 47 -4.81 10.77 -7.86
N GLY A 48 -5.46 9.85 -8.58
CA GLY A 48 -5.61 8.46 -8.14
C GLY A 48 -4.28 7.78 -7.85
N MET A 49 -3.28 7.99 -8.72
CA MET A 49 -1.93 7.47 -8.51
C MET A 49 -1.23 8.06 -7.29
N ILE A 50 -1.33 9.37 -7.10
CA ILE A 50 -0.76 10.04 -5.92
C ILE A 50 -1.38 9.45 -4.65
N LEU A 51 -2.71 9.32 -4.61
CA LEU A 51 -3.42 8.71 -3.48
C LEU A 51 -3.02 7.26 -3.23
N LEU A 52 -2.83 6.47 -4.30
CA LEU A 52 -2.35 5.09 -4.20
C LEU A 52 -0.94 5.01 -3.63
N ILE A 53 -0.01 5.89 -4.07
CA ILE A 53 1.35 5.96 -3.53
C ILE A 53 1.31 6.27 -2.05
N PHE A 54 0.53 7.27 -1.63
CA PHE A 54 0.37 7.62 -0.22
C PHE A 54 -0.22 6.46 0.59
N ALA A 55 -1.33 5.88 0.15
CA ALA A 55 -1.97 4.76 0.83
C ALA A 55 -1.02 3.57 0.99
N ASN A 56 -0.25 3.27 -0.05
CA ASN A 56 0.68 2.15 -0.04
C ASN A 56 1.90 2.42 0.87
N THR A 57 2.37 3.67 0.91
CA THR A 57 3.44 4.11 1.82
C THR A 57 3.00 3.99 3.28
N VAL A 58 1.77 4.42 3.59
CA VAL A 58 1.18 4.30 4.94
C VAL A 58 0.97 2.84 5.33
N ASN A 59 0.41 2.01 4.44
CA ASN A 59 0.23 0.59 4.72
C ASN A 59 1.58 -0.14 4.92
N GLY A 60 2.58 0.19 4.10
CA GLY A 60 3.93 -0.36 4.21
C GLY A 60 4.61 0.01 5.53
N SER A 61 4.50 1.27 5.96
CA SER A 61 5.09 1.73 7.23
C SER A 61 4.41 1.08 8.44
N ILE A 62 3.08 0.94 8.42
CA ILE A 62 2.32 0.23 9.47
C ILE A 62 2.72 -1.25 9.53
N PHE A 63 2.81 -1.92 8.37
CA PHE A 63 3.23 -3.31 8.30
C PHE A 63 4.65 -3.50 8.86
N LEU A 64 5.61 -2.71 8.40
CA LEU A 64 7.01 -2.80 8.86
C LEU A 64 7.14 -2.50 10.35
N GLY A 65 6.44 -1.47 10.86
CA GLY A 65 6.43 -1.15 12.29
C GLY A 65 5.90 -2.31 13.13
N LYS A 66 4.77 -2.91 12.74
CA LYS A 66 4.21 -4.08 13.43
C LYS A 66 5.08 -5.33 13.31
N LEU A 67 5.75 -5.53 12.17
CA LEU A 67 6.69 -6.64 11.96
C LEU A 67 7.86 -6.53 12.94
N LEU A 68 8.46 -5.34 13.05
CA LEU A 68 9.57 -5.08 13.98
C LEU A 68 9.15 -5.34 15.43
N SER A 69 8.01 -4.77 15.86
CA SER A 69 7.48 -4.99 17.20
C SER A 69 7.13 -6.47 17.48
N TYR A 70 6.65 -7.21 16.47
CA TYR A 70 6.38 -8.64 16.59
C TYR A 70 7.67 -9.45 16.79
N LEU A 71 8.73 -9.12 16.04
CA LEU A 71 10.04 -9.77 16.16
C LEU A 71 10.69 -9.48 17.52
N GLU A 72 10.57 -8.26 18.03
CA GLU A 72 11.00 -7.92 19.40
C GLU A 72 10.25 -8.72 20.46
N GLN A 73 8.93 -8.88 20.32
CA GLN A 73 8.11 -9.69 21.24
C GLN A 73 8.49 -11.18 21.23
N LYS A 74 9.02 -11.71 20.13
CA LYS A 74 9.48 -13.11 20.03
C LYS A 74 10.90 -13.35 20.56
N LYS A 75 11.72 -12.30 20.69
CA LYS A 75 13.08 -12.39 21.23
C LYS A 75 13.10 -12.34 22.77
N GLN A 76 12.03 -11.84 23.39
CA GLN A 76 11.79 -11.90 24.83
C GLN A 76 11.14 -13.22 25.20
#